data_AF-A0A3L7TQD5-F1
#
_entry.id   AF-A0A3L7TQD5-F1
#
_cell.length_a   1.000
_cell.length_b   1.000
_cell.length_c   1.000
_cell.angle_alpha   90.00
_cell.angle_beta   90.00
_cell.angle_gamma   90.00
#
_symmetry.space_group_name_H-M   'P 1'
#
loop_
_entity.id
_entity.type
_entity.pdbx_description
1 polymer ?
#
loop_
_entity_poly.entity_id
_entity_poly.type
_entity_poly.pdbx_seq_one_letter_code
_entity_poly.pdbx_strand_id
1 'polypeptide(L)'
;MPTIRTSAVRWKWLQKNVGRFVWSSETITSVIYRARMTFTRNTHLSKIVIAAVLAIAFTAAGFRFLGRSEATTPRVEIVKVVGPLRVAVLGASASAGFGCVLREDKADGEYTAGFKLIDMVRYACPDLEMLTSDLSSPFFFMGPIESGKTSVKRAIAFNPDCVVALDFLFWFCYGDDSPTGGRLKSEDERLAKFELGLAQLEQFTVPVIIGTIPDMRRAVGKMLSKAQMPEAATLTKVNERMSAWAKEHPSVTIVALADMQRQLMDDGSLDIGGERLVSTAAAPLLQRDQLHPSAQGLAGIGCAVATAIKQAMGDACANAASCTPSAEATMGRAREKLELVFVPKPASTEEAPAPTPP
;
A
#
# COMPACT_ATOMS: atom_id res chain seq x y z
N MET A 1 1.19 -69.96 5.54
CA MET A 1 0.12 -69.61 6.50
C MET A 1 0.73 -68.78 7.62
N PRO A 2 0.06 -67.71 8.11
CA PRO A 2 -0.76 -66.72 7.39
C PRO A 2 0.16 -65.70 6.65
N THR A 3 -0.22 -64.66 5.89
CA THR A 3 -1.43 -64.34 5.08
C THR A 3 -2.75 -63.92 5.75
N ILE A 4 -2.92 -62.61 6.03
CA ILE A 4 -4.18 -61.80 6.16
C ILE A 4 -3.73 -60.31 6.23
N ARG A 5 -4.34 -59.28 5.60
CA ARG A 5 -5.34 -59.17 4.52
C ARG A 5 -5.14 -57.84 3.75
N THR A 6 -5.44 -57.92 2.45
CA THR A 6 -6.12 -56.92 1.57
C THR A 6 -6.89 -55.77 2.27
N SER A 7 -7.07 -54.58 1.67
CA SER A 7 -7.43 -54.37 0.26
C SER A 7 -7.06 -52.98 -0.30
N ALA A 8 -6.66 -52.96 -1.58
CA ALA A 8 -6.74 -51.79 -2.45
C ALA A 8 -7.86 -52.01 -3.47
N VAL A 9 -8.76 -51.05 -3.64
CA VAL A 9 -9.84 -51.10 -4.63
C VAL A 9 -9.52 -50.10 -5.74
N ARG A 10 -9.06 -50.62 -6.88
CA ARG A 10 -9.16 -49.96 -8.20
C ARG A 10 -10.64 -49.68 -8.51
N TRP A 11 -10.93 -48.71 -9.40
CA TRP A 11 -11.58 -48.99 -10.70
C TRP A 11 -11.43 -47.79 -11.65
N LYS A 12 -10.90 -48.04 -12.85
CA LYS A 12 -10.99 -47.15 -14.03
C LYS A 12 -11.92 -47.84 -15.03
N TRP A 13 -13.03 -47.20 -15.38
CA TRP A 13 -13.89 -47.33 -16.58
C TRP A 13 -15.18 -46.54 -16.27
N LEU A 14 -15.82 -45.72 -17.12
CA LEU A 14 -15.82 -45.59 -18.58
C LEU A 14 -15.54 -44.14 -19.06
N GLN A 15 -15.05 -44.00 -20.30
CA GLN A 15 -15.44 -42.86 -21.14
C GLN A 15 -16.82 -43.14 -21.76
N LYS A 16 -17.74 -42.16 -21.75
CA LYS A 16 -18.55 -41.82 -22.95
C LYS A 16 -19.34 -40.52 -22.77
N ASN A 17 -19.42 -39.79 -23.89
CA ASN A 17 -20.42 -38.79 -24.26
C ASN A 17 -20.31 -37.35 -23.74
N VAL A 18 -19.92 -36.47 -24.69
CA VAL A 18 -20.40 -35.08 -24.91
C VAL A 18 -20.05 -34.03 -23.83
N GLY A 19 -19.48 -32.87 -24.14
CA GLY A 19 -19.02 -32.34 -25.43
C GLY A 19 -18.39 -30.94 -25.23
N ARG A 20 -17.47 -30.52 -26.10
CA ARG A 20 -16.87 -29.17 -26.04
C ARG A 20 -17.94 -28.11 -26.30
N PHE A 21 -17.98 -27.06 -25.47
CA PHE A 21 -18.56 -25.78 -25.84
C PHE A 21 -17.48 -24.70 -25.84
N VAL A 22 -17.18 -24.21 -27.04
CA VAL A 22 -16.50 -22.94 -27.27
C VAL A 22 -17.62 -21.95 -27.58
N TRP A 23 -17.67 -20.81 -26.89
CA TRP A 23 -18.60 -19.74 -27.20
C TRP A 23 -17.89 -18.67 -28.03
N SER A 24 -18.29 -18.56 -29.30
CA SER A 24 -17.93 -17.45 -30.18
C SER A 24 -18.98 -16.34 -30.08
N SER A 25 -18.53 -15.10 -30.23
CA SER A 25 -19.35 -13.88 -30.16
C SER A 25 -20.18 -13.68 -31.43
N GLU A 26 -21.49 -13.92 -31.40
CA GLU A 26 -22.41 -13.40 -32.44
C GLU A 26 -23.91 -13.46 -32.05
N THR A 27 -24.37 -12.56 -31.17
CA THR A 27 -25.78 -12.11 -31.17
C THR A 27 -25.93 -10.79 -30.39
N ILE A 28 -26.31 -9.69 -31.06
CA ILE A 28 -27.11 -8.52 -30.59
C ILE A 28 -27.09 -7.44 -31.71
N THR A 29 -27.80 -7.71 -32.82
CA THR A 29 -28.11 -6.67 -33.82
C THR A 29 -29.37 -7.00 -34.63
N SER A 30 -30.59 -6.94 -34.05
CA SER A 30 -31.84 -6.94 -34.85
C SER A 30 -33.14 -6.59 -34.08
N VAL A 31 -33.30 -5.37 -33.54
CA VAL A 31 -34.64 -4.77 -33.28
C VAL A 31 -34.60 -3.23 -33.42
N ILE A 32 -34.10 -2.69 -34.54
CA ILE A 32 -34.34 -1.29 -34.91
C ILE A 32 -34.53 -1.22 -36.43
N TYR A 33 -35.78 -1.19 -36.92
CA TYR A 33 -36.14 -0.49 -38.16
C TYR A 33 -37.67 -0.33 -38.35
N ARG A 34 -38.08 0.84 -38.87
CA ARG A 34 -39.43 1.22 -39.41
C ARG A 34 -40.65 1.21 -38.47
N ALA A 35 -41.06 2.41 -38.07
CA ALA A 35 -42.38 2.95 -38.45
C ALA A 35 -42.27 4.48 -38.67
N ARG A 36 -42.88 5.02 -39.73
CA ARG A 36 -42.84 6.46 -40.09
C ARG A 36 -44.20 6.85 -40.70
N MET A 37 -44.77 7.97 -40.23
CA MET A 37 -46.09 8.55 -40.61
C MET A 37 -47.29 7.67 -40.19
N THR A 38 -48.34 8.17 -39.55
CA THR A 38 -49.12 9.39 -39.88
C THR A 38 -49.59 10.17 -38.64
N PHE A 39 -49.89 11.46 -38.82
CA PHE A 39 -50.41 12.34 -37.77
C PHE A 39 -51.86 12.73 -38.10
N THR A 40 -52.82 12.21 -37.32
CA THR A 40 -54.23 12.63 -37.39
C THR A 40 -54.75 12.97 -36.01
N ARG A 41 -55.41 14.13 -35.90
CA ARG A 41 -56.14 14.57 -34.72
C ARG A 41 -57.16 13.51 -34.31
N ASN A 42 -57.27 13.24 -33.00
CA ASN A 42 -58.60 13.30 -32.40
C ASN A 42 -58.58 13.68 -30.92
N THR A 43 -59.69 14.24 -30.46
CA THR A 43 -59.89 14.81 -29.12
C THR A 43 -60.19 13.75 -28.06
N HIS A 44 -60.21 14.17 -26.79
CA HIS A 44 -60.49 13.40 -25.58
C HIS A 44 -59.34 12.53 -25.06
N LEU A 45 -58.62 13.03 -24.05
CA LEU A 45 -58.39 12.31 -22.77
C LEU A 45 -57.80 13.23 -21.68
N SER A 46 -58.38 14.43 -21.55
CA SER A 46 -58.10 15.43 -20.50
C SER A 46 -58.51 14.98 -19.07
N LYS A 47 -58.60 13.67 -18.83
CA LYS A 47 -59.04 13.04 -17.58
C LYS A 47 -57.96 12.17 -16.90
N ILE A 48 -56.80 11.96 -17.55
CA ILE A 48 -55.70 11.17 -16.96
C ILE A 48 -54.74 12.04 -16.10
N VAL A 49 -54.62 13.34 -16.39
CA VAL A 49 -53.65 14.23 -15.74
C VAL A 49 -54.00 14.54 -14.26
N ILE A 50 -55.27 14.50 -13.87
CA ILE A 50 -55.71 14.83 -12.49
C ILE A 50 -55.43 13.69 -11.50
N ALA A 51 -55.34 12.44 -11.96
CA ALA A 51 -55.01 11.30 -11.09
C ALA A 51 -53.51 11.24 -10.69
N ALA A 52 -52.63 11.82 -11.50
CA ALA A 52 -51.17 11.75 -11.28
C ALA A 52 -50.65 12.75 -10.22
N VAL A 53 -51.37 13.86 -9.97
CA VAL A 53 -50.91 14.93 -9.06
C VAL A 53 -51.23 14.62 -7.59
N LEU A 54 -52.30 13.87 -7.30
CA LEU A 54 -52.68 13.49 -5.93
C LEU A 54 -51.84 12.33 -5.36
N ALA A 55 -51.18 11.54 -6.20
CA ALA A 55 -50.27 10.47 -5.75
C ALA A 55 -48.91 11.00 -5.23
N ILE A 56 -48.54 12.23 -5.59
CA ILE A 56 -47.24 12.84 -5.23
C ILE A 56 -47.31 13.58 -3.87
N ALA A 57 -48.52 13.93 -3.40
CA ALA A 57 -48.71 14.61 -2.12
C ALA A 57 -48.68 13.69 -0.88
N PHE A 58 -48.85 12.36 -1.05
CA PHE A 58 -48.97 11.42 0.08
C PHE A 58 -47.68 10.66 0.45
N THR A 59 -46.62 10.77 -0.35
CA THR A 59 -45.29 10.18 -0.04
C THR A 59 -44.33 11.14 0.67
N ALA A 60 -44.71 12.41 0.85
CA ALA A 60 -43.88 13.43 1.53
C ALA A 60 -44.05 13.48 3.06
N ALA A 61 -45.00 12.75 3.64
CA ALA A 61 -45.31 12.80 5.09
C ALA A 61 -45.10 11.46 5.84
N GLY A 62 -44.79 10.36 5.14
CA GLY A 62 -44.72 9.01 5.70
C GLY A 62 -43.31 8.48 6.05
N PHE A 63 -42.25 9.23 5.76
CA PHE A 63 -40.86 8.80 5.99
C PHE A 63 -40.17 9.56 7.13
N ARG A 64 -40.80 9.53 8.31
CA ARG A 64 -40.14 9.82 9.59
C ARG A 64 -40.37 8.62 10.50
N PHE A 65 -39.33 8.21 11.23
CA PHE A 65 -39.32 7.08 12.16
C PHE A 65 -39.22 5.65 11.56
N LEU A 66 -38.39 5.48 10.52
CA LEU A 66 -37.49 4.32 10.56
C LEU A 66 -36.29 4.72 11.41
N GLY A 67 -36.13 4.04 12.55
CA GLY A 67 -35.07 4.36 13.51
C GLY A 67 -33.71 4.29 12.83
N ARG A 68 -32.94 5.37 12.95
CA ARG A 68 -31.50 5.32 12.71
C ARG A 68 -30.97 4.33 13.73
N SER A 69 -30.66 3.10 13.30
CA SER A 69 -29.83 2.21 14.10
C SER A 69 -28.60 3.02 14.43
N GLU A 70 -28.38 3.28 15.72
CA GLU A 70 -27.09 3.77 16.18
C GLU A 70 -26.11 2.66 15.79
N ALA A 71 -25.38 2.89 14.69
CA ALA A 71 -24.27 2.04 14.32
C ALA A 71 -23.29 2.18 15.48
N THR A 72 -23.33 1.20 16.38
CA THR A 72 -22.46 1.16 17.56
C THR A 72 -21.04 1.16 17.02
N THR A 73 -20.38 2.31 17.05
CA THR A 73 -19.01 2.47 16.56
C THR A 73 -18.20 1.38 17.22
N PRO A 74 -17.58 0.44 16.47
CA PRO A 74 -16.84 -0.65 17.07
C PRO A 74 -15.79 -0.04 17.97
N ARG A 75 -15.97 -0.22 19.29
CA ARG A 75 -15.00 0.28 20.25
C ARG A 75 -13.72 -0.49 19.96
N VAL A 76 -12.68 0.21 19.50
CA VAL A 76 -11.35 -0.36 19.32
C VAL A 76 -10.98 -0.97 20.67
N GLU A 77 -11.04 -2.30 20.72
CA GLU A 77 -10.70 -3.03 21.92
C GLU A 77 -9.18 -2.97 22.01
N ILE A 78 -8.67 -2.14 22.93
CA ILE A 78 -7.23 -2.02 23.15
C ILE A 78 -6.79 -3.35 23.73
N VAL A 79 -6.36 -4.25 22.83
CA VAL A 79 -5.91 -5.58 23.17
C VAL A 79 -4.72 -5.43 24.11
N LYS A 80 -4.86 -5.97 25.32
CA LYS A 80 -3.74 -6.11 26.24
C LYS A 80 -2.78 -7.13 25.63
N VAL A 81 -1.73 -6.65 24.97
CA VAL A 81 -0.70 -7.49 24.36
C VAL A 81 -0.04 -8.33 25.45
N VAL A 82 -0.04 -9.65 25.28
CA VAL A 82 0.63 -10.61 26.19
C VAL A 82 1.71 -11.33 25.40
N GLY A 83 2.92 -10.77 25.43
CA GLY A 83 4.07 -11.25 24.66
C GLY A 83 4.64 -10.17 23.74
N PRO A 84 5.51 -10.54 22.78
CA PRO A 84 6.10 -9.60 21.83
C PRO A 84 5.04 -9.00 20.90
N LEU A 85 5.14 -7.69 20.63
CA LEU A 85 4.18 -6.96 19.80
C LEU A 85 4.13 -7.53 18.38
N ARG A 86 2.95 -7.99 17.94
CA ARG A 86 2.76 -8.64 16.64
C ARG A 86 2.53 -7.61 15.55
N VAL A 87 3.55 -7.31 14.75
CA VAL A 87 3.46 -6.28 13.69
C VAL A 87 3.42 -6.92 12.30
N ALA A 88 2.34 -6.69 11.55
CA ALA A 88 2.29 -7.02 10.13
C ALA A 88 2.74 -5.81 9.30
N VAL A 89 3.60 -6.02 8.30
CA VAL A 89 4.07 -4.95 7.41
C VAL A 89 3.54 -5.18 6.00
N LEU A 90 2.87 -4.17 5.44
CA LEU A 90 2.29 -4.15 4.11
C LEU A 90 2.92 -3.01 3.30
N GLY A 91 3.02 -3.20 1.98
CA GLY A 91 3.39 -2.13 1.06
C GLY A 91 4.51 -2.50 0.10
N ALA A 92 5.28 -1.50 -0.28
CA ALA A 92 6.17 -1.54 -1.44
C ALA A 92 7.55 -0.95 -1.11
N SER A 93 8.28 -0.53 -2.15
CA SER A 93 9.27 0.57 -2.11
C SER A 93 10.00 0.78 -0.78
N ALA A 94 9.56 1.71 0.07
CA ALA A 94 10.22 2.02 1.34
C ALA A 94 10.04 0.89 2.36
N SER A 95 8.82 0.34 2.51
CA SER A 95 8.53 -0.77 3.42
C SER A 95 9.40 -2.00 3.11
N ALA A 96 9.56 -2.31 1.83
CA ALA A 96 10.32 -3.43 1.29
C ALA A 96 11.84 -3.18 1.20
N GLY A 97 12.34 -1.99 1.54
CA GLY A 97 13.77 -1.66 1.47
C GLY A 97 14.32 -1.57 0.04
N PHE A 98 13.52 -1.13 -0.94
CA PHE A 98 13.92 -1.11 -2.35
C PHE A 98 15.20 -0.29 -2.56
N GLY A 99 16.28 -0.94 -3.02
CA GLY A 99 17.59 -0.30 -3.22
C GLY A 99 18.32 0.11 -1.93
N CYS A 100 17.71 -0.09 -0.75
CA CYS A 100 18.28 0.28 0.54
C CYS A 100 19.39 -0.69 0.92
N VAL A 101 20.63 -0.20 0.84
CA VAL A 101 21.84 -0.98 1.13
C VAL A 101 22.78 -0.13 1.98
N LEU A 102 23.16 -0.66 3.14
CA LEU A 102 24.26 -0.17 3.97
C LEU A 102 25.56 -0.57 3.27
N ARG A 103 26.51 0.36 3.18
CA ARG A 103 27.82 0.16 2.57
C ARG A 103 28.91 0.55 3.55
N GLU A 104 29.95 -0.27 3.64
CA GLU A 104 31.16 0.01 4.39
C GLU A 104 32.38 -0.34 3.52
N ASP A 105 33.20 0.65 3.18
CA ASP A 105 34.51 0.41 2.57
C ASP A 105 35.51 -0.03 3.64
N LYS A 106 36.16 -1.18 3.43
CA LYS A 106 37.24 -1.73 4.26
C LYS A 106 38.48 -1.93 3.39
N ALA A 107 39.63 -2.19 4.04
CA ALA A 107 40.92 -2.26 3.36
C ALA A 107 41.00 -3.38 2.30
N ASP A 108 40.18 -4.42 2.46
CA ASP A 108 40.05 -5.61 1.62
C ASP A 108 38.91 -5.53 0.58
N GLY A 109 37.94 -4.61 0.73
CA GLY A 109 36.88 -4.38 -0.26
C GLY A 109 35.63 -3.69 0.30
N GLU A 110 34.56 -3.66 -0.50
CA GLU A 110 33.25 -3.11 -0.09
C GLU A 110 32.48 -4.19 0.68
N TYR A 111 31.78 -3.79 1.74
CA TYR A 111 30.88 -4.64 2.52
C TYR A 111 29.47 -4.08 2.45
N THR A 112 28.47 -4.93 2.19
CA THR A 112 27.09 -4.49 1.97
C THR A 112 26.06 -5.29 2.75
N ALA A 113 25.01 -4.63 3.23
CA ALA A 113 23.83 -5.29 3.80
C ALA A 113 22.55 -4.62 3.30
N GLY A 114 21.64 -5.43 2.77
CA GLY A 114 20.25 -5.02 2.51
C GLY A 114 19.40 -5.15 3.77
N PHE A 115 18.42 -4.27 3.92
CA PHE A 115 17.50 -4.26 5.07
C PHE A 115 16.17 -3.61 4.66
N LYS A 116 15.14 -3.79 5.49
CA LYS A 116 13.81 -3.26 5.25
C LYS A 116 13.42 -2.20 6.27
N LEU A 117 12.28 -1.55 6.05
CA LEU A 117 11.74 -0.55 6.99
C LEU A 117 11.59 -1.14 8.39
N ILE A 118 11.08 -2.37 8.50
CA ILE A 118 10.80 -2.99 9.81
C ILE A 118 12.07 -3.26 10.63
N ASP A 119 13.20 -3.47 9.96
CA ASP A 119 14.50 -3.63 10.64
C ASP A 119 14.96 -2.28 11.19
N MET A 120 14.78 -1.20 10.42
CA MET A 120 15.00 0.16 10.91
C MET A 120 14.05 0.55 12.04
N VAL A 121 12.79 0.09 12.07
CA VAL A 121 11.88 0.28 13.22
C VAL A 121 12.39 -0.45 14.47
N ARG A 122 12.86 -1.70 14.34
CA ARG A 122 13.50 -2.44 15.45
C ARG A 122 14.75 -1.75 15.97
N TYR A 123 15.59 -1.23 15.08
CA TYR A 123 16.80 -0.51 15.48
C TYR A 123 16.47 0.88 16.03
N ALA A 124 15.41 1.52 15.59
CA ALA A 124 14.95 2.79 16.14
C ALA A 124 14.39 2.62 17.55
N CYS A 125 13.68 1.52 17.82
CA CYS A 125 13.07 1.25 19.11
C CYS A 125 13.09 -0.24 19.49
N PRO A 126 14.23 -0.75 20.05
CA PRO A 126 14.37 -2.16 20.44
C PRO A 126 13.33 -2.60 21.47
N ASP A 127 12.97 -1.71 22.39
CA ASP A 127 12.04 -1.93 23.50
C ASP A 127 10.58 -2.19 23.06
N LEU A 128 10.27 -2.07 21.77
CA LEU A 128 8.98 -2.51 21.20
C LEU A 128 8.85 -4.05 21.14
N GLU A 129 9.95 -4.80 21.30
CA GLU A 129 9.98 -6.27 21.33
C GLU A 129 9.11 -6.94 20.24
N MET A 130 9.33 -6.58 18.96
CA MET A 130 8.38 -6.93 17.89
C MET A 130 8.59 -8.32 17.28
N LEU A 131 7.51 -9.12 17.26
CA LEU A 131 7.37 -10.29 16.39
C LEU A 131 6.70 -9.86 15.08
N THR A 132 7.38 -10.00 13.94
CA THR A 132 6.92 -9.36 12.69
C THR A 132 6.56 -10.36 11.59
N SER A 133 5.49 -10.08 10.85
CA SER A 133 5.21 -10.69 9.55
C SER A 133 5.33 -9.64 8.47
N ASP A 134 6.49 -9.60 7.80
CA ASP A 134 6.70 -8.69 6.69
C ASP A 134 6.16 -9.30 5.38
N LEU A 135 5.20 -8.59 4.79
CA LEU A 135 4.47 -8.93 3.58
C LEU A 135 4.63 -7.84 2.51
N SER A 136 5.54 -6.88 2.74
CA SER A 136 5.93 -5.88 1.74
C SER A 136 6.65 -6.51 0.55
N SER A 137 6.51 -5.90 -0.64
CA SER A 137 7.10 -6.43 -1.87
C SER A 137 7.69 -5.32 -2.75
N PRO A 138 8.95 -5.46 -3.23
CA PRO A 138 9.52 -4.53 -4.21
C PRO A 138 8.78 -4.56 -5.56
N PHE A 139 7.94 -5.59 -5.80
CA PHE A 139 7.15 -5.76 -7.03
C PHE A 139 5.66 -5.43 -6.86
N PHE A 140 5.24 -4.85 -5.72
CA PHE A 140 3.83 -4.51 -5.45
C PHE A 140 3.21 -3.61 -6.55
N PHE A 141 4.04 -2.79 -7.20
CA PHE A 141 3.65 -1.92 -8.32
C PHE A 141 3.09 -2.66 -9.54
N MET A 142 3.42 -3.94 -9.74
CA MET A 142 3.02 -4.72 -10.91
C MET A 142 1.53 -5.11 -10.90
N GLY A 143 0.85 -4.99 -9.76
CA GLY A 143 -0.55 -5.37 -9.61
C GLY A 143 -1.03 -5.07 -8.19
N PRO A 144 -1.15 -3.78 -7.80
CA PRO A 144 -1.38 -3.37 -6.41
C PRO A 144 -2.70 -3.92 -5.84
N ILE A 145 -3.74 -4.05 -6.68
CA ILE A 145 -5.07 -4.53 -6.25
C ILE A 145 -5.01 -5.99 -5.76
N GLU A 146 -4.45 -6.90 -6.57
CA GLU A 146 -4.38 -8.33 -6.20
C GLU A 146 -3.25 -8.62 -5.21
N SER A 147 -2.13 -7.89 -5.31
CA SER A 147 -1.04 -7.96 -4.34
C SER A 147 -1.52 -7.52 -2.96
N GLY A 148 -2.27 -6.42 -2.89
CA GLY A 148 -2.87 -5.90 -1.66
C GLY A 148 -3.88 -6.86 -1.04
N LYS A 149 -4.83 -7.40 -1.82
CA LYS A 149 -5.78 -8.42 -1.33
C LYS A 149 -5.05 -9.62 -0.72
N THR A 150 -3.98 -10.07 -1.39
CA THR A 150 -3.17 -11.20 -0.96
C THR A 150 -2.40 -10.88 0.33
N SER A 151 -1.78 -9.70 0.43
CA SER A 151 -1.03 -9.29 1.62
C SER A 151 -1.94 -9.01 2.81
N VAL A 152 -3.10 -8.37 2.61
CA VAL A 152 -4.11 -8.15 3.65
C VAL A 152 -4.62 -9.48 4.20
N LYS A 153 -5.02 -10.42 3.33
CA LYS A 153 -5.45 -11.76 3.76
C LYS A 153 -4.38 -12.49 4.59
N ARG A 154 -3.11 -12.39 4.19
CA ARG A 154 -1.98 -12.98 4.91
C ARG A 154 -1.69 -12.28 6.24
N ALA A 155 -1.85 -10.95 6.31
CA ALA A 155 -1.74 -10.19 7.55
C ALA A 155 -2.85 -10.57 8.53
N ILE A 156 -4.11 -10.60 8.10
CA ILE A 156 -5.23 -11.05 8.96
C ILE A 156 -4.98 -12.46 9.50
N ALA A 157 -4.51 -13.39 8.65
CA ALA A 157 -4.15 -14.75 9.07
C ALA A 157 -2.95 -14.82 10.05
N PHE A 158 -2.11 -13.78 10.11
CA PHE A 158 -1.04 -13.65 11.11
C PHE A 158 -1.56 -13.11 12.46
N ASN A 159 -2.79 -12.58 12.53
CA ASN A 159 -3.38 -11.99 13.74
C ASN A 159 -2.42 -10.98 14.42
N PRO A 160 -2.15 -9.82 13.77
CA PRO A 160 -1.29 -8.77 14.31
C PRO A 160 -1.99 -7.97 15.40
N ASP A 161 -1.21 -7.35 16.28
CA ASP A 161 -1.64 -6.30 17.20
C ASP A 161 -1.56 -4.92 16.52
N CYS A 162 -0.73 -4.77 15.48
CA CYS A 162 -0.59 -3.54 14.69
C CYS A 162 -0.22 -3.83 13.23
N VAL A 163 -0.70 -3.01 12.30
CA VAL A 163 -0.34 -3.07 10.87
C VAL A 163 0.42 -1.82 10.45
N VAL A 164 1.62 -1.97 9.91
CA VAL A 164 2.36 -0.91 9.22
C VAL A 164 2.11 -1.03 7.72
N ALA A 165 1.30 -0.14 7.16
CA ALA A 165 0.95 -0.07 5.75
C ALA A 165 1.45 1.24 5.10
N LEU A 166 2.66 1.67 5.51
CA LEU A 166 3.20 3.02 5.29
C LEU A 166 3.09 3.50 3.83
N ASP A 167 3.56 2.71 2.87
CA ASP A 167 3.51 3.03 1.44
C ASP A 167 2.58 2.10 0.64
N PHE A 168 1.69 1.38 1.32
CA PHE A 168 0.73 0.47 0.71
C PHE A 168 -0.18 1.17 -0.31
N LEU A 169 -0.73 2.33 0.07
CA LEU A 169 -1.62 3.12 -0.77
C LEU A 169 -0.91 3.85 -1.92
N PHE A 170 0.44 3.89 -1.93
CA PHE A 170 1.22 4.59 -2.94
C PHE A 170 0.89 4.08 -4.34
N TRP A 171 0.96 2.77 -4.58
CA TRP A 171 0.72 2.19 -5.90
C TRP A 171 -0.76 2.07 -6.29
N PHE A 172 -1.70 2.21 -5.34
CA PHE A 172 -3.10 2.43 -5.68
C PHE A 172 -3.32 3.82 -6.30
N CYS A 173 -2.51 4.82 -5.94
CA CYS A 173 -2.48 6.12 -6.58
C CYS A 173 -1.56 6.14 -7.83
N TYR A 174 -0.32 5.68 -7.72
CA TYR A 174 0.71 5.81 -8.77
C TYR A 174 0.70 4.71 -9.85
N GLY A 175 0.10 3.54 -9.62
CA GLY A 175 0.08 2.47 -10.62
C GLY A 175 -0.77 2.84 -11.83
N ASP A 176 -0.27 2.61 -13.04
CA ASP A 176 -0.92 2.91 -14.33
C ASP A 176 -1.81 1.77 -14.87
N ASP A 177 -2.15 0.79 -14.02
CA ASP A 177 -3.25 -0.17 -14.20
C ASP A 177 -4.61 0.40 -13.75
N SER A 178 -5.66 0.11 -14.51
CA SER A 178 -7.05 0.51 -14.24
C SER A 178 -7.70 -0.38 -13.17
N PRO A 179 -8.59 0.13 -12.29
CA PRO A 179 -9.33 -0.69 -11.33
C PRO A 179 -10.21 -1.78 -11.95
N THR A 180 -10.48 -1.71 -13.26
CA THR A 180 -11.22 -2.72 -14.03
C THR A 180 -10.33 -3.60 -14.92
N GLY A 181 -9.01 -3.46 -14.82
CA GLY A 181 -8.02 -4.16 -15.63
C GLY A 181 -7.60 -3.41 -16.89
N GLY A 182 -6.41 -3.73 -17.39
CA GLY A 182 -5.76 -2.97 -18.47
C GLY A 182 -5.18 -1.64 -17.99
N ARG A 183 -4.89 -0.73 -18.92
CA ARG A 183 -4.25 0.56 -18.64
C ARG A 183 -5.25 1.58 -18.08
N LEU A 184 -4.81 2.33 -17.06
CA LEU A 184 -5.50 3.47 -16.46
C LEU A 184 -5.81 4.55 -17.51
N LYS A 185 -7.06 5.05 -17.53
CA LYS A 185 -7.53 5.99 -18.57
C LYS A 185 -7.76 7.42 -18.09
N SER A 186 -7.96 7.62 -16.79
CA SER A 186 -8.27 8.94 -16.21
C SER A 186 -7.86 9.00 -14.74
N GLU A 187 -7.78 10.23 -14.22
CA GLU A 187 -7.61 10.47 -12.79
C GLU A 187 -8.82 10.03 -11.96
N ASP A 188 -10.03 9.97 -12.55
CA ASP A 188 -11.21 9.40 -11.87
C ASP A 188 -11.09 7.88 -11.67
N GLU A 189 -10.53 7.14 -12.65
CA GLU A 189 -10.17 5.73 -12.46
C GLU A 189 -9.09 5.59 -11.36
N ARG A 190 -8.18 6.56 -11.24
CA ARG A 190 -7.13 6.59 -10.21
C ARG A 190 -7.71 6.81 -8.80
N LEU A 191 -8.67 7.72 -8.67
CA LEU A 191 -9.42 7.94 -7.43
C LEU A 191 -10.24 6.70 -7.05
N ALA A 192 -10.95 6.10 -8.00
CA ALA A 192 -11.70 4.86 -7.76
C ALA A 192 -10.81 3.69 -7.32
N LYS A 193 -9.60 3.59 -7.90
CA LYS A 193 -8.58 2.62 -7.47
C LYS A 193 -8.03 2.90 -6.08
N PHE A 194 -7.86 4.18 -5.70
CA PHE A 194 -7.44 4.56 -4.35
C PHE A 194 -8.43 4.09 -3.29
N GLU A 195 -9.74 4.21 -3.54
CA GLU A 195 -10.79 3.65 -2.65
C GLU A 195 -10.67 2.12 -2.48
N LEU A 196 -10.27 1.37 -3.53
CA LEU A 196 -10.01 -0.07 -3.39
C LEU A 196 -8.84 -0.38 -2.44
N GLY A 197 -7.89 0.54 -2.29
CA GLY A 197 -6.80 0.45 -1.33
C GLY A 197 -7.28 0.72 0.11
N LEU A 198 -8.12 1.75 0.30
CA LEU A 198 -8.72 2.06 1.60
C LEU A 198 -9.62 0.91 2.09
N ALA A 199 -10.51 0.39 1.23
CA ALA A 199 -11.39 -0.74 1.54
C ALA A 199 -10.63 -2.06 1.82
N GLN A 200 -9.37 -2.15 1.41
CA GLN A 200 -8.48 -3.26 1.78
C GLN A 200 -7.92 -3.10 3.19
N LEU A 201 -7.60 -1.88 3.63
CA LEU A 201 -7.11 -1.59 4.98
C LEU A 201 -8.25 -1.56 6.02
N GLU A 202 -9.48 -1.22 5.62
CA GLU A 202 -10.69 -1.23 6.46
C GLU A 202 -11.02 -2.62 7.05
N GLN A 203 -10.43 -3.69 6.51
CA GLN A 203 -10.58 -5.05 7.05
C GLN A 203 -9.83 -5.29 8.38
N PHE A 204 -8.97 -4.37 8.83
CA PHE A 204 -8.26 -4.48 10.10
C PHE A 204 -9.02 -3.80 11.24
N THR A 205 -9.27 -4.56 12.31
CA THR A 205 -9.86 -4.06 13.57
C THR A 205 -8.81 -3.56 14.57
N VAL A 206 -7.52 -3.70 14.24
CA VAL A 206 -6.37 -3.30 15.06
C VAL A 206 -5.75 -2.00 14.54
N PRO A 207 -4.87 -1.32 15.31
CA PRO A 207 -4.19 -0.12 14.84
C PRO A 207 -3.48 -0.28 13.48
N VAL A 208 -3.74 0.66 12.56
CA VAL A 208 -3.15 0.70 11.21
C VAL A 208 -2.38 2.01 11.00
N ILE A 209 -1.12 1.91 10.62
CA ILE A 209 -0.24 3.05 10.33
C ILE A 209 -0.09 3.20 8.82
N ILE A 210 -0.47 4.35 8.27
CA ILE A 210 -0.37 4.66 6.84
C ILE A 210 0.42 5.94 6.61
N GLY A 211 1.04 6.09 5.43
CA GLY A 211 1.70 7.33 5.01
C GLY A 211 0.84 8.14 4.04
N THR A 212 0.88 9.46 4.16
CA THR A 212 0.32 10.37 3.13
C THR A 212 1.05 10.19 1.79
N ILE A 213 0.35 10.47 0.68
CA ILE A 213 0.86 10.27 -0.68
C ILE A 213 1.76 11.45 -1.09
N PRO A 214 3.07 11.26 -1.29
CA PRO A 214 4.03 12.32 -1.63
C PRO A 214 3.99 12.71 -3.11
N ASP A 215 4.57 13.86 -3.46
CA ASP A 215 4.69 14.33 -4.84
C ASP A 215 6.03 13.90 -5.46
N MET A 216 6.02 12.75 -6.13
CA MET A 216 7.23 12.12 -6.68
C MET A 216 7.57 12.59 -8.10
N ARG A 217 7.14 13.80 -8.52
CA ARG A 217 7.40 14.32 -9.88
C ARG A 217 8.89 14.32 -10.29
N ARG A 218 9.82 14.47 -9.34
CA ARG A 218 11.28 14.47 -9.60
C ARG A 218 11.85 13.07 -9.97
N ALA A 219 11.05 12.01 -9.82
CA ALA A 219 11.36 10.65 -10.22
C ALA A 219 10.81 10.27 -11.62
N VAL A 220 10.03 11.15 -12.27
CA VAL A 220 9.52 10.92 -13.62
C VAL A 220 10.68 10.91 -14.62
N GLY A 221 10.73 9.88 -15.47
CA GLY A 221 11.88 9.62 -16.37
C GLY A 221 13.06 8.93 -15.69
N LYS A 222 12.91 8.53 -14.41
CA LYS A 222 13.87 7.70 -13.67
C LYS A 222 13.19 6.38 -13.29
N MET A 223 12.54 6.32 -12.13
CA MET A 223 11.79 5.15 -11.66
C MET A 223 10.28 5.27 -11.90
N LEU A 224 9.76 6.45 -12.25
CA LEU A 224 8.35 6.64 -12.62
C LEU A 224 8.20 6.98 -14.11
N SER A 225 7.17 6.41 -14.74
CA SER A 225 6.69 6.84 -16.05
C SER A 225 5.82 8.10 -15.92
N LYS A 226 5.64 8.86 -17.01
CA LYS A 226 4.72 10.00 -17.03
C LYS A 226 3.26 9.58 -16.76
N ALA A 227 2.87 8.36 -17.10
CA ALA A 227 1.50 7.86 -16.88
C ALA A 227 1.24 7.47 -15.42
N GLN A 228 2.30 7.10 -14.70
CA GLN A 228 2.24 6.75 -13.28
C GLN A 228 2.09 7.99 -12.38
N MET A 229 2.59 9.16 -12.81
CA MET A 229 2.46 10.40 -12.07
C MET A 229 1.00 10.90 -12.04
N PRO A 230 0.35 11.00 -10.88
CA PRO A 230 -0.97 11.62 -10.75
C PRO A 230 -0.91 13.13 -11.01
N GLU A 231 -2.05 13.74 -11.36
CA GLU A 231 -2.15 15.20 -11.38
C GLU A 231 -2.05 15.77 -9.96
N ALA A 232 -1.53 17.00 -9.83
CA ALA A 232 -1.40 17.66 -8.52
C ALA A 232 -2.75 17.79 -7.79
N ALA A 233 -3.84 18.05 -8.53
CA ALA A 233 -5.19 18.08 -7.97
C ALA A 233 -5.64 16.70 -7.46
N THR A 234 -5.19 15.61 -8.08
CA THR A 234 -5.47 14.24 -7.64
C THR A 234 -4.67 13.90 -6.38
N LEU A 235 -3.39 14.31 -6.30
CA LEU A 235 -2.59 14.18 -5.07
C LEU A 235 -3.22 14.90 -3.87
N THR A 236 -3.77 16.09 -4.08
CA THR A 236 -4.56 16.78 -3.05
C THR A 236 -5.79 15.96 -2.65
N LYS A 237 -6.63 15.55 -3.62
CA LYS A 237 -7.85 14.77 -3.37
C LYS A 237 -7.60 13.46 -2.62
N VAL A 238 -6.59 12.66 -2.98
CA VAL A 238 -6.32 11.39 -2.27
C VAL A 238 -5.86 11.59 -0.84
N ASN A 239 -5.09 12.65 -0.56
CA ASN A 239 -4.64 12.97 0.79
C ASN A 239 -5.76 13.56 1.65
N GLU A 240 -6.61 14.42 1.09
CA GLU A 240 -7.84 14.90 1.75
C GLU A 240 -8.79 13.74 2.07
N ARG A 241 -9.00 12.83 1.11
CA ARG A 241 -9.84 11.64 1.27
C ARG A 241 -9.27 10.67 2.30
N MET A 242 -7.96 10.39 2.27
CA MET A 242 -7.26 9.60 3.30
C MET A 242 -7.45 10.22 4.70
N SER A 243 -7.32 11.54 4.80
CA SER A 243 -7.49 12.27 6.06
C SER A 243 -8.94 12.26 6.56
N ALA A 244 -9.92 12.25 5.65
CA ALA A 244 -11.33 12.07 6.00
C ALA A 244 -11.61 10.63 6.47
N TRP A 245 -11.12 9.63 5.72
CA TRP A 245 -11.24 8.21 6.07
C TRP A 245 -10.64 7.91 7.46
N ALA A 246 -9.44 8.40 7.76
CA ALA A 246 -8.81 8.17 9.07
C ALA A 246 -9.59 8.81 10.25
N LYS A 247 -10.35 9.89 10.02
CA LYS A 247 -11.24 10.46 11.06
C LYS A 247 -12.44 9.58 11.37
N GLU A 248 -12.88 8.79 10.39
CA GLU A 248 -13.95 7.79 10.55
C GLU A 248 -13.43 6.49 11.20
N HIS A 249 -12.10 6.27 11.18
CA HIS A 249 -11.43 5.05 11.63
C HIS A 249 -10.41 5.37 12.73
N PRO A 250 -10.81 5.47 14.02
CA PRO A 250 -9.95 5.95 15.10
C PRO A 250 -8.75 5.03 15.44
N SER A 251 -8.67 3.84 14.86
CA SER A 251 -7.48 2.96 14.89
C SER A 251 -6.40 3.36 13.87
N VAL A 252 -6.66 4.32 12.98
CA VAL A 252 -5.72 4.73 11.93
C VAL A 252 -4.81 5.86 12.41
N THR A 253 -3.50 5.66 12.28
CA THR A 253 -2.48 6.69 12.50
C THR A 253 -1.83 7.06 11.17
N ILE A 254 -1.78 8.37 10.87
CA ILE A 254 -1.17 8.89 9.64
C ILE A 254 0.26 9.38 9.92
N VAL A 255 1.22 8.89 9.15
CA VAL A 255 2.59 9.42 9.04
C VAL A 255 2.65 10.43 7.89
N ALA A 256 3.17 11.62 8.15
CA ALA A 256 3.21 12.74 7.21
C ALA A 256 4.28 12.62 6.11
N LEU A 257 4.32 11.49 5.38
CA LEU A 257 5.29 11.22 4.32
C LEU A 257 5.32 12.29 3.21
N ALA A 258 4.17 12.86 2.85
CA ALA A 258 4.09 13.93 1.86
C ALA A 258 4.80 15.21 2.34
N ASP A 259 4.67 15.57 3.61
CA ASP A 259 5.34 16.73 4.20
C ASP A 259 6.84 16.49 4.38
N MET A 260 7.22 15.28 4.82
CA MET A 260 8.62 14.83 4.87
C MET A 260 9.27 14.90 3.48
N GLN A 261 8.60 14.39 2.45
CA GLN A 261 9.13 14.42 1.09
C GLN A 261 9.23 15.85 0.55
N ARG A 262 8.24 16.72 0.80
CA ARG A 262 8.33 18.15 0.46
C ARG A 262 9.54 18.80 1.14
N GLN A 263 9.70 18.59 2.45
CA GLN A 263 10.83 19.14 3.21
C GLN A 263 12.18 18.67 2.63
N LEU A 264 12.30 17.40 2.26
CA LEU A 264 13.52 16.88 1.65
C LEU A 264 13.78 17.47 0.26
N MET A 265 12.74 17.82 -0.49
CA MET A 265 12.85 18.42 -1.81
C MET A 265 13.16 19.92 -1.80
N ASP A 266 12.73 20.63 -0.75
CA ASP A 266 12.85 22.08 -0.61
C ASP A 266 14.04 22.49 0.27
N ASP A 267 14.22 21.85 1.44
CA ASP A 267 15.28 22.15 2.41
C ASP A 267 16.51 21.22 2.31
N GLY A 268 16.37 20.07 1.64
CA GLY A 268 17.38 19.01 1.69
C GLY A 268 17.49 18.31 3.05
N SER A 269 16.42 18.33 3.86
CA SER A 269 16.43 17.78 5.23
C SER A 269 15.08 17.16 5.64
N LEU A 270 15.07 16.46 6.77
CA LEU A 270 13.89 15.84 7.39
C LEU A 270 13.87 16.12 8.90
N ASP A 271 12.79 16.69 9.43
CA ASP A 271 12.56 16.78 10.88
C ASP A 271 11.77 15.57 11.36
N ILE A 272 12.38 14.73 12.21
CA ILE A 272 11.77 13.48 12.71
C ILE A 272 12.13 13.30 14.19
N GLY A 273 11.12 13.04 15.05
CA GLY A 273 11.35 12.74 16.46
C GLY A 273 11.93 13.90 17.29
N GLY A 274 11.97 15.12 16.75
CA GLY A 274 12.67 16.28 17.33
C GLY A 274 14.10 16.46 16.84
N GLU A 275 14.63 15.55 16.02
CA GLU A 275 15.92 15.67 15.33
C GLU A 275 15.73 16.24 13.92
N ARG A 276 16.69 17.05 13.44
CA ARG A 276 16.77 17.46 12.03
C ARG A 276 17.88 16.71 11.31
N LEU A 277 17.51 15.86 10.37
CA LEU A 277 18.43 15.12 9.51
C LEU A 277 18.73 15.97 8.27
N VAL A 278 19.99 16.35 8.05
CA VAL A 278 20.40 17.09 6.85
C VAL A 278 21.02 16.12 5.83
N SER A 279 20.52 16.13 4.59
CA SER A 279 21.06 15.31 3.51
C SER A 279 22.42 15.84 3.08
N THR A 280 23.44 14.99 3.10
CA THR A 280 24.80 15.32 2.65
C THR A 280 25.23 14.39 1.51
N ALA A 281 26.40 14.63 0.91
CA ALA A 281 26.96 13.72 -0.09
C ALA A 281 27.34 12.34 0.50
N ALA A 282 27.78 12.30 1.77
CA ALA A 282 28.17 11.08 2.47
C ALA A 282 26.97 10.36 3.13
N ALA A 283 25.98 11.12 3.58
CA ALA A 283 24.72 10.63 4.13
C ALA A 283 23.55 11.29 3.38
N PRO A 284 23.27 10.89 2.12
CA PRO A 284 22.09 11.34 1.41
C PRO A 284 20.85 10.78 2.10
N LEU A 285 19.70 11.47 2.02
CA LEU A 285 18.42 10.95 2.56
C LEU A 285 17.54 10.29 1.48
N LEU A 286 17.78 10.58 0.20
CA LEU A 286 17.08 10.00 -0.95
C LEU A 286 18.06 9.33 -1.91
N GLN A 287 17.61 8.28 -2.61
CA GLN A 287 18.37 7.66 -3.69
C GLN A 287 18.41 8.56 -4.94
N ARG A 288 19.34 8.26 -5.86
CA ARG A 288 19.52 9.03 -7.11
C ARG A 288 18.29 9.05 -8.01
N ASP A 289 17.40 8.07 -7.86
CA ASP A 289 16.13 7.98 -8.57
C ASP A 289 15.10 9.05 -8.17
N GLN A 290 15.31 9.74 -7.05
CA GLN A 290 14.38 10.71 -6.45
C GLN A 290 13.03 10.11 -6.02
N LEU A 291 12.97 8.80 -5.77
CA LEU A 291 11.77 8.09 -5.34
C LEU A 291 11.99 7.35 -4.01
N HIS A 292 13.08 6.61 -3.90
CA HIS A 292 13.31 5.71 -2.77
C HIS A 292 14.19 6.35 -1.70
N PRO A 293 13.92 6.12 -0.39
CA PRO A 293 14.79 6.58 0.67
C PRO A 293 16.17 5.92 0.58
N SER A 294 17.22 6.62 0.99
CA SER A 294 18.53 6.01 1.20
C SER A 294 18.54 5.16 2.50
N ALA A 295 19.70 4.63 2.89
CA ALA A 295 19.86 4.03 4.20
C ALA A 295 19.55 5.01 5.36
N GLN A 296 20.14 6.20 5.34
CA GLN A 296 19.91 7.24 6.35
C GLN A 296 18.45 7.74 6.31
N GLY A 297 17.87 7.86 5.12
CA GLY A 297 16.46 8.23 4.94
C GLY A 297 15.51 7.18 5.51
N LEU A 298 15.78 5.89 5.27
CA LEU A 298 14.93 4.81 5.79
C LEU A 298 15.09 4.64 7.31
N ALA A 299 16.26 4.92 7.88
CA ALA A 299 16.42 5.01 9.33
C ALA A 299 15.54 6.12 9.94
N GLY A 300 15.53 7.31 9.32
CA GLY A 300 14.60 8.39 9.69
C GLY A 300 13.14 7.97 9.61
N ILE A 301 12.71 7.38 8.49
CA ILE A 301 11.34 6.86 8.34
C ILE A 301 11.04 5.76 9.39
N GLY A 302 12.02 4.91 9.72
CA GLY A 302 11.93 3.93 10.80
C GLY A 302 11.67 4.56 12.17
N CYS A 303 12.32 5.68 12.49
CA CYS A 303 12.04 6.46 13.69
C CYS A 303 10.62 7.03 13.72
N ALA A 304 10.13 7.56 12.59
CA ALA A 304 8.77 8.05 12.49
C ALA A 304 7.73 6.93 12.68
N VAL A 305 7.96 5.76 12.07
CA VAL A 305 7.07 4.60 12.22
C VAL A 305 7.12 4.00 13.62
N ALA A 306 8.30 3.90 14.25
CA ALA A 306 8.41 3.47 15.66
C ALA A 306 7.63 4.40 16.61
N THR A 307 7.69 5.71 16.36
CA THR A 307 6.91 6.71 17.09
C THR A 307 5.41 6.52 16.87
N ALA A 308 4.98 6.29 15.62
CA ALA A 308 3.58 6.02 15.29
C ALA A 308 3.07 4.71 15.95
N ILE A 309 3.87 3.64 16.00
CA ILE A 309 3.53 2.40 16.73
C ILE A 309 3.32 2.69 18.22
N LYS A 310 4.26 3.40 18.87
CA LYS A 310 4.11 3.79 20.28
C LYS A 310 2.82 4.58 20.53
N GLN A 311 2.53 5.56 19.68
CA GLN A 311 1.31 6.37 19.80
C GLN A 311 0.03 5.55 19.61
N ALA A 312 0.00 4.68 18.59
CA ALA A 312 -1.18 3.92 18.22
C ALA A 312 -1.51 2.77 19.20
N MET A 313 -0.49 2.21 19.86
CA MET A 313 -0.63 1.15 20.86
C MET A 313 -0.79 1.66 22.30
N GLY A 314 -0.37 2.91 22.58
CA GLY A 314 -0.47 3.52 23.91
C GLY A 314 0.17 2.68 25.02
N ASP A 315 -0.58 2.42 26.09
CA ASP A 315 -0.13 1.66 27.26
C ASP A 315 0.32 0.22 26.94
N ALA A 316 -0.12 -0.37 25.81
CA ALA A 316 0.38 -1.68 25.38
C ALA A 316 1.87 -1.65 24.99
N CYS A 317 2.43 -0.46 24.74
CA CYS A 317 3.86 -0.22 24.51
C CYS A 317 4.56 0.44 25.72
N ALA A 318 4.05 0.27 26.95
CA ALA A 318 4.63 0.89 28.15
C ALA A 318 6.13 0.59 28.35
N ASN A 319 6.60 -0.62 28.01
CA ASN A 319 8.03 -0.97 28.06
C ASN A 319 8.88 -0.08 27.14
N ALA A 320 8.31 0.36 26.01
CA ALA A 320 8.96 1.25 25.06
C ALA A 320 8.77 2.75 25.39
N ALA A 321 8.19 3.13 26.54
CA ALA A 321 7.92 4.52 26.87
C ALA A 321 9.19 5.40 26.82
N SER A 322 10.29 4.90 27.40
CA SER A 322 11.62 5.55 27.44
C SER A 322 12.38 5.58 26.11
N CYS A 323 11.98 4.77 25.13
CA CYS A 323 12.63 4.74 23.83
C CYS A 323 12.37 6.05 23.07
N THR A 324 13.44 6.79 22.77
CA THR A 324 13.42 7.98 21.92
C THR A 324 14.10 7.65 20.59
N PRO A 325 13.34 7.43 19.51
CA PRO A 325 13.91 7.10 18.20
C PRO A 325 14.81 8.21 17.64
N SER A 326 16.07 7.86 17.37
CA SER A 326 17.09 8.75 16.80
C SER A 326 17.68 8.10 15.55
N ALA A 327 17.78 8.82 14.44
CA ALA A 327 18.21 8.21 13.17
C ALA A 327 19.71 7.85 13.17
N GLU A 328 20.53 8.63 13.89
CA GLU A 328 21.95 8.33 14.09
C GLU A 328 22.13 7.05 14.91
N ALA A 329 21.46 6.95 16.06
CA ALA A 329 21.52 5.77 16.91
C ALA A 329 20.94 4.52 16.22
N THR A 330 19.91 4.70 15.38
CA THR A 330 19.34 3.66 14.52
C THR A 330 20.38 3.13 13.53
N MET A 331 21.09 4.03 12.84
CA MET A 331 22.14 3.65 11.89
C MET A 331 23.39 3.06 12.56
N GLY A 332 23.73 3.49 13.79
CA GLY A 332 24.76 2.84 14.61
C GLY A 332 24.39 1.37 14.88
N ARG A 333 23.21 1.13 15.44
CA ARG A 333 22.71 -0.23 15.72
C ARG A 333 22.53 -1.07 14.44
N ALA A 334 22.22 -0.45 13.30
CA ALA A 334 22.15 -1.15 12.02
C ALA A 334 23.53 -1.65 11.57
N ARG A 335 24.60 -0.85 11.69
CA ARG A 335 25.98 -1.27 11.38
C ARG A 335 26.46 -2.41 12.29
N GLU A 336 26.09 -2.36 13.57
CA GLU A 336 26.44 -3.41 14.55
C GLU A 336 25.72 -4.75 14.32
N LYS A 337 24.48 -4.72 13.80
CA LYS A 337 23.58 -5.88 13.81
C LYS A 337 23.26 -6.47 12.44
N LEU A 338 23.51 -5.75 11.34
CA LEU A 338 23.30 -6.28 10.00
C LEU A 338 24.50 -7.14 9.57
N GLU A 339 24.21 -8.34 9.07
CA GLU A 339 25.23 -9.23 8.51
C GLU A 339 25.74 -8.65 7.18
N LEU A 340 26.93 -8.05 7.22
CA LEU A 340 27.60 -7.47 6.06
C LEU A 340 28.22 -8.56 5.16
N VAL A 341 27.82 -8.56 3.89
CA VAL A 341 28.35 -9.44 2.85
C VAL A 341 29.48 -8.74 2.09
N PHE A 342 30.63 -9.41 1.97
CA PHE A 342 31.76 -8.93 1.19
C PHE A 342 31.44 -8.87 -0.31
N VAL A 343 31.75 -7.73 -0.92
CA VAL A 343 31.68 -7.49 -2.36
C VAL A 343 33.10 -7.23 -2.85
N PRO A 344 33.72 -8.18 -3.58
CA PRO A 344 35.04 -7.97 -4.15
C PRO A 344 35.03 -6.74 -5.04
N LYS A 345 35.96 -5.81 -4.79
CA LYS A 345 36.15 -4.67 -5.70
C LYS A 345 36.46 -5.25 -7.09
N PRO A 346 35.78 -4.83 -8.17
CA PRO A 346 36.13 -5.29 -9.50
C PRO A 346 37.62 -4.99 -9.72
N ALA A 347 38.38 -6.00 -10.14
CA ALA A 347 39.80 -5.82 -10.43
C ALA A 347 39.93 -4.62 -11.34
N SER A 348 40.76 -3.65 -10.95
CA SER A 348 41.06 -2.51 -11.81
C SER A 348 41.51 -3.06 -13.14
N THR A 349 40.78 -2.75 -14.21
CA THR A 349 41.25 -3.02 -15.57
C THR A 349 42.55 -2.25 -15.71
N GLU A 350 43.65 -2.99 -15.59
CA GLU A 350 44.99 -2.50 -15.84
C GLU A 350 44.95 -1.81 -17.21
N GLU A 351 45.33 -0.53 -17.23
CA GLU A 351 45.10 0.35 -18.37
C GLU A 351 45.82 -0.26 -19.57
N ALA A 352 45.06 -0.78 -20.53
CA ALA A 352 45.63 -1.53 -21.63
C ALA A 352 46.70 -0.67 -22.33
N PRO A 353 47.94 -1.15 -22.48
CA PRO A 353 49.05 -0.31 -22.90
C PRO A 353 48.70 0.37 -24.22
N ALA A 354 48.84 1.70 -24.23
CA ALA A 354 48.44 2.52 -25.36
C ALA A 354 49.07 1.98 -26.66
N PRO A 355 48.28 1.86 -27.76
CA PRO A 355 48.78 1.30 -29.00
C PRO A 355 49.97 2.14 -29.49
N THR A 356 51.09 1.46 -29.75
CA THR A 356 52.30 2.11 -30.24
C THR A 356 52.00 2.76 -31.60
N PRO A 357 52.34 4.04 -31.81
CA PRO A 357 52.10 4.69 -33.10
C PRO A 357 52.93 4.03 -34.22
N PRO A 358 52.44 4.06 -35.48
CA PRO A 358 53.03 3.36 -36.63
C PRO A 358 54.34 3.98 -37.13
#